data_AF-W1XHX3-F1
#
_entry.id   AF-W1XHX3-F1
#
_cell.length_a   1.000
_cell.length_b   1.000
_cell.length_c   1.000
_cell.angle_alpha   90.00
_cell.angle_beta   90.00
_cell.angle_gamma   90.00
#
_symmetry.space_group_name_H-M   'P 1'
#
loop_
_entity.id
_entity.type
_entity.pdbx_description
1 polymer ?
#
loop_
_entity_poly.entity_id
_entity_poly.type
_entity_poly.pdbx_seq_one_letter_code
_entity_poly.pdbx_strand_id
1 'polypeptide(L)'
;VKEVAVDINQIQEVALTKIKECEGKTFKIVTNRANKKFELNSMEVSRCVGGHILTNMNDELTVDVKKPEIQINIEIRNNFAYVWS
;
A
#
# COMPACT_ATOMS: atom_id res chain seq x y z
N VAL A 1 -5.19 -3.60 11.11
CA VAL A 1 -3.76 -3.71 10.79
C VAL A 1 -3.42 -5.17 10.56
N LYS A 2 -2.68 -5.49 9.49
CA LYS A 2 -2.20 -6.85 9.19
C LYS A 2 -0.67 -6.85 9.15
N GLU A 3 -0.05 -7.79 9.84
CA GLU A 3 1.40 -8.02 9.82
C GLU A 3 1.76 -8.96 8.67
N VAL A 4 2.83 -8.64 7.95
CA VAL A 4 3.38 -9.44 6.85
C VAL A 4 4.90 -9.47 6.91
N ALA A 5 5.50 -10.44 6.22
CA ALA A 5 6.93 -10.44 5.98
C ALA A 5 7.37 -9.15 5.24
N VAL A 6 8.63 -8.77 5.41
CA VAL A 6 9.25 -7.62 4.72
C VAL A 6 9.53 -7.99 3.26
N ASP A 7 8.47 -8.21 2.50
CA ASP A 7 8.49 -8.60 1.09
C ASP A 7 7.45 -7.75 0.33
N ILE A 8 7.85 -7.22 -0.83
CA ILE A 8 7.01 -6.30 -1.59
C ILE A 8 5.75 -6.97 -2.13
N ASN A 9 5.84 -8.25 -2.51
CA ASN A 9 4.69 -8.99 -3.06
C ASN A 9 3.67 -9.26 -1.95
N GLN A 10 4.13 -9.67 -0.76
CA GLN A 10 3.25 -9.85 0.42
C GLN A 10 2.54 -8.54 0.80
N ILE A 11 3.24 -7.42 0.75
CA ILE A 11 2.67 -6.10 1.01
C ILE A 11 1.61 -5.75 -0.05
N GLN A 12 1.88 -6.02 -1.33
CA GLN A 12 0.95 -5.77 -2.44
C GLN A 12 -0.35 -6.55 -2.28
N GLU A 13 -0.28 -7.85 -2.01
CA GLU A 13 -1.45 -8.72 -1.85
C GLU A 13 -2.33 -8.27 -0.67
N VAL A 14 -1.71 -7.89 0.45
CA VAL A 14 -2.45 -7.40 1.61
C VAL A 14 -3.03 -6.01 1.36
N ALA A 15 -2.32 -5.12 0.69
CA ALA A 15 -2.85 -3.81 0.33
C ALA A 15 -4.06 -3.93 -0.63
N LEU A 16 -4.00 -4.86 -1.59
CA LEU A 16 -5.12 -5.17 -2.48
C LEU A 16 -6.31 -5.77 -1.72
N THR A 17 -6.06 -6.64 -0.74
CA THR A 17 -7.15 -7.16 0.11
C THR A 17 -7.79 -6.03 0.90
N LYS A 18 -6.99 -5.15 1.51
CA LYS A 18 -7.49 -4.03 2.31
C LYS A 18 -8.29 -3.04 1.49
N ILE A 19 -7.87 -2.73 0.27
CA ILE A 19 -8.60 -1.76 -0.55
C ILE A 19 -9.96 -2.30 -1.01
N LYS A 20 -10.08 -3.62 -1.24
CA LYS A 20 -11.35 -4.29 -1.55
C LYS A 20 -12.33 -4.33 -0.38
N GLU A 21 -11.84 -4.21 0.84
CA GLU A 21 -12.67 -4.11 2.06
C GLU A 21 -13.16 -2.67 2.31
N CYS A 22 -12.62 -1.68 1.59
CA CYS A 22 -12.98 -0.28 1.74
C CYS A 22 -13.98 0.15 0.65
N GLU A 23 -14.87 1.06 1.01
CA GLU A 23 -15.76 1.73 0.06
C GLU A 23 -15.17 3.08 -0.34
N GLY A 24 -15.05 3.33 -1.64
CA GLY A 24 -14.56 4.61 -2.18
C GLY A 24 -14.10 4.49 -3.63
N LYS A 25 -13.88 5.62 -4.28
CA LYS A 25 -13.42 5.72 -5.69
C LYS A 25 -12.00 6.20 -5.85
N THR A 26 -11.45 6.84 -4.82
CA THR A 26 -10.09 7.40 -4.84
C THR A 26 -9.25 6.85 -3.70
N PHE A 27 -7.97 6.63 -3.95
CA PHE A 27 -7.07 6.16 -2.90
C PHE A 27 -5.67 6.77 -2.94
N LYS A 28 -4.97 6.64 -1.82
CA LYS A 28 -3.56 7.02 -1.65
C LYS A 28 -2.81 5.96 -0.86
N ILE A 29 -1.58 5.66 -1.28
CA ILE A 29 -0.65 4.83 -0.52
C ILE A 29 0.33 5.71 0.26
N VAL A 30 0.35 5.56 1.59
CA VAL A 30 1.27 6.24 2.50
C VAL A 30 2.24 5.22 3.06
N THR A 31 3.51 5.31 2.64
CA THR A 31 4.55 4.39 3.11
C THR A 31 5.49 5.09 4.09
N ASN A 32 5.57 4.57 5.30
CA ASN A 32 6.63 4.90 6.25
C ASN A 32 7.66 3.77 6.32
N ARG A 33 8.94 4.15 6.22
CA ARG A 33 10.07 3.21 6.14
C ARG A 33 11.03 3.48 7.29
N ALA A 34 10.81 2.77 8.40
CA ALA A 34 11.73 2.77 9.53
C ALA A 34 12.98 1.93 9.23
N ASN A 35 12.81 0.81 8.53
CA ASN A 35 13.93 -0.01 8.07
C ASN A 35 14.57 0.58 6.81
N LYS A 36 15.68 1.32 6.98
CA LYS A 36 16.41 1.92 5.85
C LYS A 36 17.22 0.93 5.03
N LYS A 37 17.37 -0.33 5.47
CA LYS A 37 18.02 -1.40 4.71
C LYS A 37 17.11 -2.02 3.65
N PHE A 38 15.81 -1.73 3.69
CA PHE A 38 14.89 -2.20 2.67
C PHE A 38 15.27 -1.61 1.31
N GLU A 39 15.23 -2.41 0.25
CA GLU A 39 15.78 -2.05 -1.06
C GLU A 39 15.06 -0.85 -1.67
N LEU A 40 13.74 -0.80 -1.53
CA LEU A 40 12.91 0.27 -2.05
C LEU A 40 12.75 1.41 -1.05
N ASN A 41 12.72 2.64 -1.54
CA ASN A 41 12.35 3.80 -0.75
C ASN A 41 10.82 3.95 -0.64
N SER A 42 10.35 4.81 0.26
CA SER A 42 8.91 5.00 0.50
C SER A 42 8.10 5.36 -0.75
N MET A 43 8.66 6.18 -1.66
CA MET A 43 7.96 6.56 -2.88
C MET A 43 7.88 5.41 -3.87
N GLU A 44 8.96 4.63 -4.00
CA GLU A 44 8.99 3.42 -4.84
C GLU A 44 7.99 2.39 -4.36
N VAL A 45 7.94 2.12 -3.05
CA VAL A 45 6.95 1.21 -2.47
C VAL A 45 5.54 1.71 -2.73
N SER A 46 5.24 2.98 -2.44
CA SER A 46 3.91 3.55 -2.71
C SER A 46 3.53 3.44 -4.19
N ARG A 47 4.48 3.64 -5.11
CA ARG A 47 4.26 3.52 -6.56
C ARG A 47 4.03 2.07 -6.99
N CYS A 48 4.84 1.14 -6.52
CA CYS A 48 4.71 -0.30 -6.81
C CYS A 48 3.40 -0.87 -6.29
N VAL A 49 3.01 -0.53 -5.06
CA VAL A 49 1.76 -0.99 -4.45
C VAL A 49 0.56 -0.33 -5.13
N GLY A 50 0.62 0.99 -5.39
CA GLY A 50 -0.44 1.69 -6.10
C GLY A 50 -0.66 1.16 -7.52
N GLY A 51 0.43 0.87 -8.26
CA GLY A 51 0.35 0.26 -9.58
C GLY A 51 -0.30 -1.12 -9.55
N HIS A 52 0.10 -1.97 -8.61
CA HIS A 52 -0.50 -3.30 -8.44
C HIS A 52 -2.00 -3.23 -8.14
N ILE A 53 -2.43 -2.29 -7.29
CA ILE A 53 -3.85 -2.06 -7.00
C ILE A 53 -4.61 -1.63 -8.27
N LEU A 54 -4.09 -0.65 -9.01
CA LEU A 54 -4.73 -0.16 -10.23
C LEU A 54 -4.89 -1.27 -11.27
N THR A 55 -3.87 -2.10 -11.47
CA THR A 55 -3.91 -3.23 -12.40
C THR A 55 -4.96 -4.28 -12.02
N ASN A 56 -5.22 -4.49 -10.73
CA ASN A 56 -6.16 -5.51 -10.25
C ASN A 56 -7.61 -5.01 -10.07
N MET A 57 -7.81 -3.69 -10.01
CA MET A 57 -9.12 -3.07 -9.79
C MET A 57 -9.79 -2.59 -11.08
N ASN A 58 -9.20 -2.85 -12.27
CA ASN A 58 -9.82 -2.64 -13.58
C ASN A 58 -10.58 -1.29 -13.73
N ASP A 59 -9.93 -0.18 -13.41
CA ASP A 59 -10.49 1.19 -13.48
C ASP A 59 -11.60 1.54 -12.48
N GLU A 60 -11.95 0.65 -11.53
CA GLU A 60 -12.91 0.96 -10.44
C GLU A 60 -12.36 2.00 -9.45
N LEU A 61 -11.04 2.15 -9.39
CA LEU A 61 -10.33 3.04 -8.47
C LEU A 61 -9.35 3.96 -9.19
N THR A 62 -9.22 5.18 -8.68
CA THR A 62 -8.27 6.18 -9.17
C THR A 62 -7.38 6.70 -8.04
N VAL A 63 -6.20 7.25 -8.37
CA VAL A 63 -5.27 7.78 -7.36
C VAL A 63 -5.55 9.26 -7.11
N ASP A 64 -5.86 9.63 -5.87
CA ASP A 64 -5.90 11.03 -5.42
C ASP A 64 -4.96 11.23 -4.22
N VAL A 65 -3.87 11.96 -4.43
CA VAL A 65 -2.87 12.22 -3.39
C VAL A 65 -3.21 13.38 -2.46
N LYS A 66 -4.19 14.22 -2.84
CA LYS A 66 -4.60 15.43 -2.12
C LYS A 66 -5.78 15.17 -1.21
N LYS A 67 -6.83 14.50 -1.71
CA LYS A 67 -8.06 14.20 -0.98
C LYS A 67 -8.54 12.76 -1.27
N PRO A 68 -7.79 11.74 -0.84
CA PRO A 68 -8.21 10.35 -1.01
C PRO A 68 -9.43 10.04 -0.15
N GLU A 69 -10.34 9.22 -0.68
CA GLU A 69 -11.41 8.58 0.10
C GLU A 69 -10.86 7.40 0.91
N ILE A 70 -9.88 6.69 0.35
CA ILE A 70 -9.23 5.53 0.98
C ILE A 70 -7.73 5.81 1.16
N GLN A 71 -7.22 5.67 2.39
CA GLN A 71 -5.80 5.78 2.66
C GLN A 71 -5.24 4.43 3.11
N ILE A 72 -4.40 3.80 2.29
CA ILE A 72 -3.67 2.60 2.69
C ILE A 72 -2.30 3.01 3.23
N ASN A 73 -2.04 2.63 4.46
CA ASN A 73 -0.81 2.89 5.17
C ASN A 73 0.06 1.63 5.21
N ILE A 74 1.34 1.82 4.97
CA ILE A 74 2.36 0.76 4.93
C ILE A 74 3.50 1.19 5.85
N GLU A 75 3.79 0.41 6.88
CA GLU A 75 4.91 0.63 7.78
C GLU A 75 5.92 -0.51 7.63
N ILE A 76 7.11 -0.18 7.12
CA ILE A 76 8.19 -1.15 6.92
C ILE A 76 9.16 -1.09 8.10
N ARG A 77 9.16 -2.11 8.95
CA ARG A 77 10.10 -2.29 10.07
C ARG A 77 11.17 -3.32 9.71
N ASN A 78 12.04 -3.65 10.67
CA ASN A 78 13.18 -4.52 10.45
C ASN A 78 12.78 -5.97 10.17
N ASN A 79 11.82 -6.50 10.94
CA ASN A 79 11.43 -7.92 10.88
C ASN A 79 10.11 -8.13 10.13
N PHE A 80 9.21 -7.14 10.18
CA PHE A 80 7.87 -7.23 9.63
C PHE A 80 7.47 -5.90 8.96
N ALA A 81 6.49 -5.98 8.08
CA ALA A 81 5.76 -4.83 7.58
C ALA A 81 4.30 -4.87 8.04
N TYR A 82 3.72 -3.70 8.24
CA TYR A 82 2.33 -3.55 8.65
C TYR A 82 1.56 -2.83 7.58
N VAL A 83 0.37 -3.34 7.25
CA VAL A 83 -0.52 -2.74 6.26
C VAL A 83 -1.89 -2.51 6.88
N TRP A 84 -2.46 -1.32 6.71
CA TRP A 84 -3.81 -0.98 7.18
C TRP A 84 -4.45 0.12 6.33
N SER A 85 -5.78 0.12 6.28
CA SER A 85 -6.63 1.19 5.76
C SER A 85 -7.10 2.05 6.93
#